data_AF-E4TWN2-F1
#
_entry.id   AF-E4TWN2-F1
#
_cell.length_a   1.000
_cell.length_b   1.000
_cell.length_c   1.000
_cell.angle_alpha   90.00
_cell.angle_beta   90.00
_cell.angle_gamma   90.00
#
_symmetry.space_group_name_H-M   'P 1'
#
loop_
_entity.id
_entity.type
_entity.pdbx_description
1 polymer ?
#
loop_
_entity_poly.entity_id
_entity_poly.type
_entity_poly.pdbx_seq_one_letter_code
_entity_poly.pdbx_strand_id
1 'polypeptide(L)'
;MLLNDLVGTLQLSISPVILISGIGLVLLSLTNRFGRTVDRTRQLSVEYRSASEADQERILSELKILSVRAKVIRSSNFLAVLSILFVSILIIGLFGSALCHLNITHFLVIMFILSVISLIVSLLLFIYDLELSLKALWIELPKAIARSGSDKSQ
;
A
#
# COMPACT_ATOMS: atom_id res chain seq x y z
N MET A 1 36.47 -4.18 -19.29
CA MET A 1 35.54 -3.09 -18.93
C MET A 1 36.35 -2.00 -18.26
N LEU A 2 36.31 -0.77 -18.77
CA LEU A 2 37.03 0.34 -18.13
C LEU A 2 36.30 0.73 -16.85
N LEU A 3 37.03 1.23 -15.83
CA LEU A 3 36.44 1.71 -14.59
C LEU A 3 35.33 2.76 -14.86
N ASN A 4 35.49 3.54 -15.92
CA ASN A 4 34.52 4.55 -16.37
C ASN A 4 33.16 3.95 -16.79
N ASP A 5 33.12 2.77 -17.42
CA ASP A 5 31.87 2.13 -17.83
C ASP A 5 31.09 1.61 -16.61
N LEU A 6 31.83 1.10 -15.62
CA LEU A 6 31.26 0.64 -14.36
C LEU A 6 30.71 1.82 -13.54
N VAL A 7 31.45 2.92 -13.47
CA VAL A 7 31.01 4.16 -12.79
C VAL A 7 29.76 4.74 -13.48
N GLY A 8 29.72 4.75 -14.81
CA GLY A 8 28.53 5.19 -15.56
C GLY A 8 27.30 4.32 -15.27
N THR A 9 27.46 3.00 -15.22
CA THR A 9 26.37 2.06 -14.89
C THR A 9 25.89 2.22 -13.45
N LEU A 10 26.81 2.44 -12.51
CA LEU A 10 26.47 2.74 -11.11
C LEU A 10 25.65 4.03 -11.02
N GLN A 11 26.05 5.09 -11.71
CA GLN A 11 25.31 6.36 -11.74
C GLN A 11 23.91 6.20 -12.32
N LEU A 12 23.76 5.46 -13.43
CA LEU A 12 22.46 5.17 -14.04
C LEU A 12 21.55 4.35 -13.10
N SER A 13 22.13 3.52 -12.23
CA SER A 13 21.39 2.74 -11.24
C SER A 13 20.86 3.59 -10.07
N ILE A 14 21.39 4.79 -9.84
CA ILE A 14 20.99 5.63 -8.70
C ILE A 14 19.49 5.99 -8.79
N SER A 15 19.01 6.36 -9.98
CA SER A 15 17.60 6.75 -10.18
C SER A 15 16.60 5.65 -9.79
N PRO A 16 16.70 4.40 -10.29
CA PRO A 16 15.81 3.32 -9.86
C PRO A 16 15.99 2.94 -8.39
N VAL A 17 17.19 3.02 -7.82
CA VAL A 17 17.40 2.75 -6.37
C VAL A 17 16.69 3.79 -5.49
N ILE A 18 16.75 5.08 -5.86
CA ILE A 18 16.00 6.14 -5.17
C ILE A 18 14.49 5.87 -5.26
N LEU A 19 13.99 5.44 -6.42
CA LEU A 19 12.59 5.06 -6.58
C LEU A 19 12.19 3.93 -5.63
N ILE A 20 13.00 2.86 -5.50
CA ILE A 20 12.74 1.77 -4.53
C ILE A 20 12.62 2.32 -3.11
N SER A 21 13.51 3.22 -2.72
CA SER A 21 13.47 3.84 -1.39
C SER A 21 12.15 4.60 -1.16
N GLY A 22 11.72 5.40 -2.14
CA GLY A 22 10.43 6.09 -2.12
C GLY A 22 9.24 5.13 -2.00
N ILE A 23 9.24 4.05 -2.79
CA ILE A 23 8.20 3.02 -2.72
C ILE A 23 8.23 2.29 -1.36
N GLY A 24 9.42 2.06 -0.79
CA GLY A 24 9.60 1.45 0.52
C GLY A 24 8.94 2.25 1.65
N LEU A 25 9.04 3.57 1.62
CA LEU A 25 8.34 4.44 2.58
C LEU A 25 6.82 4.35 2.45
N VAL A 26 6.32 4.33 1.22
CA VAL A 26 4.88 4.16 0.94
C VAL A 26 4.40 2.77 1.40
N LEU A 27 5.17 1.72 1.14
CA LEU A 27 4.90 0.35 1.60
C LEU A 27 4.88 0.24 3.12
N LEU A 28 5.78 0.92 3.82
CA LEU A 28 5.78 0.92 5.28
C LEU A 28 4.50 1.55 5.82
N SER A 29 4.06 2.67 5.25
CA SER A 29 2.79 3.32 5.60
C SER A 29 1.58 2.41 5.32
N LEU A 30 1.54 1.80 4.13
CA LEU A 30 0.52 0.83 3.71
C LEU A 30 0.43 -0.37 4.67
N THR A 31 1.57 -0.98 4.97
CA THR A 31 1.68 -2.16 5.83
C THR A 31 1.25 -1.82 7.26
N ASN A 32 1.63 -0.66 7.78
CA ASN A 32 1.21 -0.19 9.10
C ASN A 32 -0.31 0.03 9.18
N ARG A 33 -0.94 0.59 8.14
CA ARG A 33 -2.40 0.74 8.09
C ARG A 33 -3.11 -0.59 7.94
N PHE A 34 -2.57 -1.50 7.14
CA PHE A 34 -3.07 -2.87 7.00
C PHE A 34 -3.09 -3.60 8.34
N GLY A 35 -1.96 -3.57 9.07
CA GLY A 35 -1.81 -4.19 10.38
C GLY A 35 -2.90 -3.73 11.35
N ARG A 36 -3.11 -2.42 11.47
CA ARG A 36 -4.19 -1.86 12.32
C ARG A 36 -5.59 -2.34 11.92
N THR A 37 -5.86 -2.47 10.63
CA THR A 37 -7.16 -2.95 10.12
C THR A 37 -7.37 -4.44 10.46
N VAL A 38 -6.31 -5.25 10.31
CA VAL A 38 -6.32 -6.67 10.66
C VAL A 38 -6.48 -6.85 12.18
N ASP A 39 -5.74 -6.10 12.98
CA ASP A 39 -5.82 -6.14 14.44
C ASP A 39 -7.22 -5.78 14.94
N ARG A 40 -7.85 -4.75 14.36
CA ARG A 40 -9.23 -4.37 14.68
C ARG A 40 -10.23 -5.45 14.28
N THR A 41 -10.04 -6.09 13.12
CA THR A 41 -10.86 -7.25 12.71
C THR A 41 -10.73 -8.38 13.71
N ARG A 42 -9.51 -8.63 14.20
CA ARG A 42 -9.24 -9.68 15.19
C ARG A 42 -9.93 -9.36 16.52
N GLN A 43 -9.86 -8.12 16.99
CA GLN A 43 -10.55 -7.67 18.20
C GLN A 43 -12.08 -7.87 18.08
N LEU A 44 -12.69 -7.39 17.00
CA LEU A 44 -14.13 -7.56 16.75
C LEU A 44 -14.54 -9.04 16.67
N SER A 45 -13.68 -9.90 16.10
CA SER A 45 -13.94 -11.34 16.03
C SER A 45 -13.93 -12.03 17.40
N VAL A 46 -13.16 -11.51 18.36
CA VAL A 46 -13.14 -11.99 19.75
C VAL A 46 -14.36 -11.47 20.50
N GLU A 47 -14.75 -10.22 20.26
CA GLU A 47 -15.94 -9.60 20.84
C GLU A 47 -17.22 -10.31 20.38
N TYR A 48 -17.31 -10.69 19.10
CA TYR A 48 -18.39 -11.51 18.53
C TYR A 48 -18.64 -12.80 19.34
N ARG A 49 -17.57 -13.48 19.76
CA ARG A 49 -17.66 -14.75 20.51
C ARG A 49 -18.21 -14.58 21.92
N SER A 50 -18.17 -13.35 22.45
CA SER A 50 -18.56 -13.01 23.81
C SER A 50 -19.88 -12.22 23.87
N ALA A 51 -20.46 -11.89 22.72
CA ALA A 51 -21.61 -10.99 22.59
C ALA A 51 -22.96 -11.73 22.59
N SER A 52 -24.01 -11.02 23.03
CA SER A 52 -25.43 -11.44 22.95
C SER A 52 -25.90 -11.57 21.49
N GLU A 53 -26.92 -12.37 21.20
CA GLU A 53 -27.46 -12.59 19.84
C GLU A 53 -27.79 -11.27 19.10
N ALA A 54 -28.34 -10.27 19.81
CA ALA A 54 -28.65 -8.96 19.23
C ALA A 54 -27.40 -8.14 18.87
N ASP A 55 -26.30 -8.30 19.62
CA ASP A 55 -25.04 -7.61 19.36
C ASP A 55 -24.19 -8.37 18.32
N GLN A 56 -24.36 -9.69 18.22
CA GLN A 56 -23.70 -10.52 17.22
C GLN A 56 -24.07 -10.13 15.79
N GLU A 57 -25.34 -9.86 15.50
CA GLU A 57 -25.77 -9.40 14.16
C GLU A 57 -25.10 -8.08 13.77
N ARG A 58 -25.01 -7.13 14.72
CA ARG A 58 -24.34 -5.84 14.49
C ARG A 58 -22.84 -6.03 14.23
N ILE A 59 -22.16 -6.82 15.06
CA ILE A 59 -20.73 -7.12 14.94
C ILE A 59 -20.43 -7.86 13.61
N LEU A 60 -21.29 -8.79 13.19
CA LEU A 60 -21.18 -9.49 11.90
C LEU A 60 -21.20 -8.53 10.71
N SER A 61 -22.10 -7.54 10.75
CA SER A 61 -22.19 -6.52 9.69
C SER A 61 -20.92 -5.67 9.57
N GLU A 62 -20.33 -5.28 10.71
CA GLU A 62 -19.06 -4.54 10.76
C GLU A 62 -17.89 -5.40 10.28
N LEU A 63 -17.80 -6.66 10.71
CA LEU A 63 -16.79 -7.62 10.25
C LEU A 63 -16.82 -7.83 8.74
N LYS A 64 -18.02 -7.88 8.12
CA LYS A 64 -18.16 -8.05 6.68
C LYS A 64 -17.57 -6.85 5.92
N ILE A 65 -17.84 -5.63 6.37
CA ILE A 65 -17.26 -4.40 5.81
C ILE A 65 -15.72 -4.40 5.95
N LEU A 66 -15.23 -4.78 7.13
CA LEU A 66 -13.80 -4.81 7.44
C LEU A 66 -13.05 -5.87 6.60
N SER A 67 -13.68 -7.01 6.32
CA SER A 67 -13.12 -8.07 5.46
C SER A 67 -12.93 -7.63 4.01
N VAL A 68 -13.88 -6.86 3.45
CA VAL A 68 -13.78 -6.31 2.10
C VAL A 68 -12.63 -5.30 2.02
N ARG A 69 -12.49 -4.44 3.05
CA ARG A 69 -11.36 -3.50 3.17
C ARG A 69 -10.02 -4.20 3.24
N ALA A 70 -9.90 -5.22 4.09
CA ALA A 70 -8.67 -5.98 4.23
C ALA A 70 -8.21 -6.58 2.89
N LYS A 71 -9.16 -7.00 2.03
CA LYS A 71 -8.85 -7.50 0.68
C LYS A 71 -8.31 -6.40 -0.24
N VAL A 72 -8.92 -5.21 -0.22
CA VAL A 72 -8.47 -4.05 -1.02
C VAL A 72 -7.07 -3.60 -0.59
N ILE A 73 -6.81 -3.50 0.72
CA ILE A 73 -5.50 -3.11 1.26
C ILE A 73 -4.44 -4.15 0.88
N ARG A 74 -4.76 -5.44 1.00
CA ARG A 74 -3.86 -6.53 0.60
C ARG A 74 -3.49 -6.44 -0.87
N SER A 75 -4.45 -6.13 -1.74
CA SER A 75 -4.19 -5.91 -3.18
C SER A 75 -3.30 -4.70 -3.43
N SER A 76 -3.54 -3.56 -2.77
CA SER A 76 -2.67 -2.37 -2.89
C SER A 76 -1.22 -2.69 -2.48
N ASN A 77 -1.03 -3.37 -1.35
CA ASN A 77 0.28 -3.77 -0.86
C ASN A 77 0.99 -4.74 -1.83
N PHE A 78 0.25 -5.69 -2.41
CA PHE A 78 0.79 -6.60 -3.42
C PHE A 78 1.29 -5.86 -4.67
N LEU A 79 0.54 -4.88 -5.18
CA LEU A 79 0.96 -4.09 -6.34
C LEU A 79 2.18 -3.21 -6.07
N ALA A 80 2.32 -2.67 -4.85
CA ALA A 80 3.50 -1.90 -4.48
C ALA A 80 4.75 -2.80 -4.36
N VAL A 81 4.62 -4.00 -3.77
CA VAL A 81 5.70 -4.99 -3.75
C VAL A 81 6.07 -5.42 -5.18
N LEU A 82 5.07 -5.62 -6.05
CA LEU A 82 5.30 -5.96 -7.46
C LEU A 82 6.04 -4.86 -8.21
N SER A 83 5.76 -3.58 -7.93
CA SER A 83 6.50 -2.45 -8.49
C SER A 83 7.98 -2.49 -8.10
N ILE A 84 8.30 -2.74 -6.82
CA ILE A 84 9.69 -2.92 -6.34
C ILE A 84 10.36 -4.10 -7.03
N LEU A 85 9.65 -5.20 -7.22
CA LEU A 85 10.17 -6.37 -7.93
C LEU A 85 10.58 -6.01 -9.37
N PHE A 86 9.75 -5.25 -10.09
CA PHE A 86 10.10 -4.78 -11.44
C PHE A 86 11.31 -3.84 -11.44
N VAL A 87 11.43 -2.92 -10.48
CA VAL A 87 12.64 -2.08 -10.37
C VAL A 87 13.88 -2.93 -10.05
N SER A 88 13.73 -3.96 -9.21
CA SER A 88 14.84 -4.85 -8.85
C SER A 88 15.34 -5.65 -10.07
N ILE A 89 14.42 -6.16 -10.89
CA ILE A 89 14.75 -6.81 -12.17
C ILE A 89 15.42 -5.82 -13.13
N LEU A 90 14.93 -4.58 -13.21
CA LEU A 90 15.53 -3.53 -14.02
C LEU A 90 16.98 -3.25 -13.60
N ILE A 91 17.26 -3.13 -12.31
CA ILE A 91 18.62 -2.89 -11.80
C ILE A 91 19.53 -4.06 -12.20
N ILE A 92 19.09 -5.30 -11.99
CA ILE A 92 19.85 -6.49 -12.43
C ILE A 92 20.12 -6.45 -13.94
N GLY A 93 19.11 -6.10 -14.74
CA GLY A 93 19.24 -5.94 -16.18
C GLY A 93 20.23 -4.85 -16.58
N LEU A 94 20.26 -3.72 -15.88
CA LEU A 94 21.18 -2.62 -16.15
C LEU A 94 22.64 -3.06 -15.96
N PHE A 95 22.93 -3.76 -14.86
CA PHE A 95 24.26 -4.34 -14.62
C PHE A 95 24.60 -5.44 -15.61
N GLY A 96 23.63 -6.30 -15.96
CA GLY A 96 23.82 -7.35 -16.98
C GLY A 96 24.14 -6.79 -18.37
N SER A 97 23.47 -5.71 -18.77
CA SER A 97 23.74 -4.99 -20.03
C SER A 97 25.17 -4.46 -20.06
N ALA A 98 25.63 -3.86 -18.96
CA ALA A 98 26.97 -3.28 -18.86
C ALA A 98 28.08 -4.34 -18.85
N LEU A 99 27.87 -5.49 -18.20
CA LEU A 99 28.87 -6.57 -18.13
C LEU A 99 28.97 -7.34 -19.46
N CYS A 100 27.84 -7.67 -20.07
CA CYS A 100 27.79 -8.54 -21.24
C CYS A 100 27.65 -7.78 -22.57
N HIS A 101 27.67 -6.44 -22.56
CA HIS A 101 27.44 -5.57 -23.74
C HIS A 101 26.14 -5.93 -24.48
N LEU A 102 25.11 -6.34 -23.73
CA LEU A 102 23.82 -6.75 -24.28
C LEU A 102 22.97 -5.53 -24.60
N ASN A 103 22.46 -5.45 -25.83
CA ASN A 103 21.49 -4.43 -26.27
C ASN A 103 20.08 -4.74 -25.76
N ILE A 104 19.89 -4.70 -24.44
CA ILE A 104 18.60 -4.94 -23.76
C ILE A 104 17.86 -3.66 -23.39
N THR A 105 18.20 -2.53 -24.03
CA THR A 105 17.60 -1.21 -23.76
C THR A 105 16.07 -1.23 -23.79
N HIS A 106 15.46 -1.88 -24.79
CA HIS A 106 14.00 -1.99 -24.88
C HIS A 106 13.40 -2.74 -23.69
N PHE A 107 14.04 -3.81 -23.23
CA PHE A 107 13.59 -4.58 -22.06
C PHE A 107 13.64 -3.73 -20.78
N LEU A 108 14.70 -2.96 -20.58
CA LEU A 108 14.85 -2.06 -19.42
C LEU A 108 13.76 -0.99 -19.40
N VAL A 109 13.47 -0.38 -20.55
CA VAL A 109 12.40 0.63 -20.68
C VAL A 109 11.03 0.03 -20.36
N ILE A 110 10.72 -1.16 -20.88
CA ILE A 110 9.44 -1.83 -20.60
C ILE A 110 9.31 -2.15 -19.11
N MET A 111 10.36 -2.69 -18.46
CA MET A 111 10.36 -2.98 -17.03
C MET A 111 10.17 -1.71 -16.18
N PHE A 112 10.77 -0.59 -16.60
CA PHE A 112 10.61 0.69 -15.90
C PHE A 112 9.17 1.18 -15.97
N ILE A 113 8.57 1.19 -17.17
CA ILE A 113 7.20 1.61 -17.38
C ILE A 113 6.24 0.72 -16.59
N LEU A 114 6.44 -0.60 -16.62
CA LEU A 114 5.59 -1.54 -15.89
C LEU A 114 5.70 -1.34 -14.37
N SER A 115 6.90 -1.06 -13.87
CA SER A 115 7.11 -0.69 -12.47
C SER A 115 6.33 0.56 -12.08
N VAL A 116 6.43 1.63 -12.87
CA VAL A 116 5.75 2.90 -12.60
C VAL A 116 4.23 2.75 -12.69
N ILE A 117 3.72 2.02 -13.68
CA ILE A 117 2.28 1.73 -13.80
C ILE A 117 1.79 0.95 -12.57
N SER A 118 2.52 -0.09 -12.15
CA SER A 118 2.18 -0.87 -10.95
C SER A 118 2.16 0.00 -9.69
N LEU A 119 3.10 0.95 -9.58
CA LEU A 119 3.14 1.91 -8.48
C LEU A 119 1.93 2.85 -8.50
N ILE A 120 1.59 3.41 -9.66
CA ILE A 120 0.44 4.30 -9.82
C ILE A 120 -0.85 3.57 -9.41
N VAL A 121 -1.06 2.35 -9.90
CA VAL A 121 -2.27 1.57 -9.55
C VAL A 121 -2.30 1.24 -8.06
N SER A 122 -1.15 0.90 -7.45
CA SER A 122 -1.06 0.70 -5.99
C SER A 122 -1.45 1.94 -5.20
N LEU A 123 -0.97 3.12 -5.61
CA LEU A 123 -1.28 4.41 -4.99
C LEU A 123 -2.76 4.78 -5.16
N LEU A 124 -3.36 4.52 -6.32
CA LEU A 124 -4.80 4.75 -6.53
C LEU A 124 -5.66 3.87 -5.62
N LEU A 125 -5.30 2.58 -5.49
CA LEU A 125 -5.96 1.67 -4.54
C LEU A 125 -5.79 2.13 -3.09
N PHE A 126 -4.63 2.71 -2.76
CA PHE A 126 -4.38 3.28 -1.44
C PHE A 126 -5.24 4.51 -1.14
N ILE A 127 -5.38 5.42 -2.12
CA ILE A 127 -6.24 6.61 -1.99
C ILE A 127 -7.70 6.18 -1.80
N TYR A 128 -8.17 5.21 -2.60
CA TYR A 128 -9.51 4.66 -2.44
C TYR A 128 -9.75 4.08 -1.03
N ASP A 129 -8.76 3.38 -0.48
CA ASP A 129 -8.82 2.86 0.88
C ASP A 129 -8.80 3.96 1.96
N LEU A 130 -8.05 5.06 1.73
CA LEU A 130 -8.05 6.23 2.62
C LEU A 130 -9.44 6.85 2.73
N GLU A 131 -10.10 7.09 1.60
CA GLU A 131 -11.45 7.67 1.58
C GLU A 131 -12.46 6.78 2.29
N LEU A 132 -12.37 5.46 2.08
CA LEU A 132 -13.24 4.51 2.74
C LEU A 132 -12.98 4.54 4.25
N SER A 133 -11.71 4.48 4.67
CA SER A 133 -11.30 4.58 6.08
C SER A 133 -11.85 5.82 6.77
N LEU A 134 -11.72 6.99 6.12
CA LEU A 134 -12.30 8.25 6.58
C LEU A 134 -13.82 8.15 6.73
N LYS A 135 -14.54 7.65 5.71
CA LYS A 135 -16.00 7.51 5.77
C LYS A 135 -16.48 6.63 6.94
N ALA A 136 -15.79 5.53 7.25
CA ALA A 136 -16.15 4.72 8.42
C ALA A 136 -15.89 5.44 9.74
N LEU A 137 -14.78 6.17 9.84
CA LEU A 137 -14.48 6.96 11.03
C LEU A 137 -15.60 7.99 11.31
N TRP A 138 -16.13 8.63 10.27
CA TRP A 138 -17.25 9.57 10.40
C TRP A 138 -18.56 8.89 10.81
N ILE A 139 -18.77 7.62 10.47
CA ILE A 139 -19.96 6.83 10.85
C ILE A 139 -19.84 6.32 12.29
N GLU A 140 -18.65 5.91 12.72
CA GLU A 140 -18.36 5.48 14.09
C GLU A 140 -18.23 6.64 15.09
N LEU A 141 -18.05 7.88 14.61
CA LEU A 141 -17.94 9.04 15.48
C LEU A 141 -19.24 9.17 16.29
N PRO A 142 -19.21 9.02 17.63
CA PRO A 142 -20.40 9.04 18.44
C PRO A 142 -21.13 10.37 18.25
N LYS A 143 -22.46 10.31 18.07
CA LYS A 143 -23.37 11.47 18.07
C LYS A 143 -23.19 12.41 19.29
N ALA A 144 -22.39 12.02 20.29
CA ALA A 144 -21.99 12.83 21.44
C ALA A 144 -21.24 14.12 21.07
N ILE A 145 -20.43 14.13 20.00
CA ILE A 145 -19.77 15.38 19.55
C ILE A 145 -20.78 16.32 18.87
N ALA A 146 -21.82 15.78 18.21
CA ALA A 146 -22.87 16.55 17.56
C ALA A 146 -23.84 17.24 18.55
N ARG A 147 -23.96 16.74 19.79
CA ARG A 147 -24.81 17.38 20.83
C ARG A 147 -24.09 18.42 21.68
N SER A 148 -22.78 18.37 21.81
CA SER A 148 -22.01 19.31 22.66
C SER A 148 -22.02 20.77 22.16
N GLY A 149 -22.48 21.04 20.94
CA GLY A 149 -22.66 22.40 20.40
C GLY A 149 -24.02 23.03 20.67
N SER A 150 -25.02 22.25 21.10
CA SER A 150 -26.41 22.73 21.30
C SER A 150 -26.77 23.04 22.76
N ASP A 151 -25.92 22.64 23.71
CA ASP A 151 -26.21 22.69 25.16
C ASP A 151 -25.48 23.84 25.89
N LYS A 152 -24.77 24.70 25.15
CA LYS A 152 -24.13 25.92 25.71
C LYS A 152 -24.93 27.20 25.44
N SER A 153 -26.19 27.08 25.02
CA SER A 153 -27.06 28.23 24.70
C SER A 153 -28.39 28.23 25.46
N GLN A 154 -28.48 27.56 26.61
CA GLN A 154 -29.54 27.76 27.59
C GLN A 154 -28.96 28.18 28.93
#